data_AF-A0A7Y4V7L6-F1
#
_entry.id   AF-A0A7Y4V7L6-F1
#
_cell.length_a   1.000
_cell.length_b   1.000
_cell.length_c   1.000
_cell.angle_alpha   90.00
_cell.angle_beta   90.00
_cell.angle_gamma   90.00
#
_symmetry.space_group_name_H-M   'P 1'
#
loop_
_entity.id
_entity.type
_entity.pdbx_description
1 polymer ?
#
loop_
_entity_poly.entity_id
_entity_poly.type
_entity_poly.pdbx_seq_one_letter_code
_entity_poly.pdbx_strand_id
1 'polypeptide(L)' 'MKKKECPSCAMNIEAGSRECPICGYEFMEATPWIKYMAIFLLIVFLLSYFIF' A
#
# COMPACT_ATOMS: atom_id res chain seq x y z
N MET A 1 -1.78 -20.34 2.31
CA MET A 1 -2.29 -19.06 1.77
C MET A 1 -2.39 -18.05 2.90
N LYS A 2 -1.90 -16.82 2.72
CA LYS A 2 -2.01 -15.76 3.75
C LYS A 2 -3.44 -15.21 3.75
N LYS A 3 -4.06 -15.13 4.92
CA LYS A 3 -5.39 -14.52 5.13
C LYS A 3 -5.22 -13.17 5.84
N LYS A 4 -6.11 -12.23 5.55
CA LYS A 4 -6.20 -10.92 6.21
C LYS A 4 -7.64 -10.70 6.68
N GLU A 5 -7.80 -9.90 7.72
CA GLU A 5 -9.11 -9.51 8.19
C GLU A 5 -9.58 -8.25 7.45
N CYS A 6 -10.83 -8.25 6.98
CA CYS A 6 -11.42 -7.06 6.37
C CYS A 6 -11.64 -5.99 7.46
N PRO A 7 -11.12 -4.75 7.31
CA PRO A 7 -11.25 -3.70 8.32
C PRO A 7 -12.68 -3.15 8.44
N SER A 8 -13.54 -3.41 7.45
CA SER A 8 -14.93 -2.95 7.44
C SER A 8 -15.89 -3.95 8.12
N CYS A 9 -15.78 -5.25 7.80
CA CYS A 9 -16.72 -6.26 8.27
C CYS A 9 -16.11 -7.35 9.16
N ALA A 10 -14.81 -7.25 9.50
CA ALA A 10 -14.06 -8.21 10.30
C ALA A 10 -14.00 -9.66 9.74
N MET A 11 -14.37 -9.85 8.47
CA MET A 11 -14.34 -11.18 7.86
C MET A 11 -12.91 -11.56 7.45
N ASN A 12 -12.55 -12.82 7.67
CA ASN A 12 -11.29 -13.39 7.18
C ASN A 12 -11.37 -13.66 5.69
N ILE A 13 -10.55 -12.95 4.92
CA ILE A 13 -10.47 -13.02 3.47
C ILE A 13 -9.03 -13.31 3.01
N GLU A 14 -8.84 -13.64 1.74
CA GLU A 14 -7.52 -13.88 1.19
C GLU A 14 -6.71 -12.57 1.07
N ALA A 15 -5.42 -12.61 1.41
CA ALA A 15 -4.60 -11.40 1.43
C ALA A 15 -4.48 -10.71 0.05
N GLY A 16 -4.58 -11.49 -1.03
CA GLY A 16 -4.52 -10.99 -2.41
C GLY A 16 -5.84 -10.50 -3.00
N SER A 17 -6.93 -10.47 -2.22
CA SER A 17 -8.19 -9.91 -2.72
C SER A 17 -8.10 -8.38 -2.82
N ARG A 18 -8.43 -7.85 -4.00
CA ARG A 18 -8.55 -6.41 -4.27
C ARG A 18 -9.79 -5.78 -3.65
N GLU A 19 -10.82 -6.58 -3.39
CA GLU A 19 -12.07 -6.15 -2.78
C GLU A 19 -12.58 -7.23 -1.82
N CYS A 20 -13.33 -6.85 -0.79
CA CYS A 20 -13.98 -7.81 0.10
C CYS A 20 -15.25 -8.35 -0.57
N PRO A 21 -15.37 -9.66 -0.84
CA PRO A 21 -16.54 -10.24 -1.50
C PRO A 21 -17.81 -10.22 -0.65
N ILE A 22 -17.71 -9.86 0.63
CA ILE A 22 -18.85 -9.84 1.57
C ILE A 22 -19.46 -8.45 1.69
N CYS A 23 -18.64 -7.40 1.82
CA CYS A 23 -19.11 -6.04 2.06
C CYS A 23 -18.75 -5.03 0.95
N GLY A 24 -17.96 -5.43 -0.04
CA GLY A 24 -17.54 -4.55 -1.15
C GLY A 24 -16.43 -3.54 -0.79
N TYR A 25 -15.72 -3.76 0.32
CA TYR A 25 -14.62 -2.86 0.70
C TYR A 25 -13.42 -3.04 -0.24
N GLU A 26 -13.03 -1.98 -0.95
CA GLU A 26 -11.86 -1.97 -1.83
C GLU A 26 -10.54 -1.84 -1.04
N PHE A 27 -9.63 -2.77 -1.27
CA PHE A 27 -8.28 -2.74 -0.73
C PHE A 27 -7.37 -1.97 -1.66
N MET A 28 -6.85 -0.84 -1.18
CA MET A 28 -5.86 -0.07 -1.91
C MET A 28 -4.54 -0.84 -1.95
N GLU A 29 -4.20 -1.40 -3.11
CA GLU A 29 -2.90 -2.00 -3.34
C GLU A 29 -1.89 -0.90 -3.66
N ALA A 30 -0.99 -0.60 -2.72
CA ALA A 30 0.11 0.30 -3.01
C ALA A 30 0.99 -0.31 -4.09
N THR A 31 0.96 0.26 -5.29
CA THR A 31 1.78 -0.22 -6.40
C THR A 31 3.27 -0.04 -6.07
N PRO A 32 4.14 -0.99 -6.50
CA PRO A 32 5.58 -0.90 -6.23
C PRO A 32 6.20 0.41 -6.72
N TRP A 33 5.67 0.97 -7.82
CA TRP A 33 6.12 2.22 -8.41
C TRP A 33 6.04 3.40 -7.44
N ILE A 34 4.95 3.51 -6.66
CA ILE A 34 4.78 4.59 -5.69
C ILE A 34 5.85 4.52 -4.60
N LYS A 35 6.24 3.31 -4.17
CA LYS A 35 7.34 3.12 -3.20
C LYS A 35 8.67 3.62 -3.75
N TYR A 36 9.03 3.25 -4.98
CA TYR A 36 10.28 3.72 -5.61
C TYR A 36 10.28 5.23 -5.82
N MET A 37 9.15 5.79 -6.24
CA MET A 37 9.00 7.23 -6.44
C MET A 37 9.17 8.01 -5.13
N ALA A 38 8.60 7.51 -4.02
CA ALA A 38 8.77 8.11 -2.70
C ALA A 38 10.24 8.06 -2.23
N ILE A 39 10.94 6.95 -2.46
CA ILE A 39 12.38 6.82 -2.14
C ILE A 39 13.20 7.80 -2.97
N PHE A 40 12.93 7.92 -4.27
CA PHE A 40 13.62 8.86 -5.15
C PHE A 40 13.46 10.30 -4.68
N LEU A 41 12.23 10.72 -4.35
CA LEU A 41 11.96 12.08 -3.84
C LEU A 41 12.69 12.37 -2.53
N LEU A 42 12.74 11.41 -1.61
CA LEU A 42 13.50 11.53 -0.36
C LEU A 42 15.00 11.72 -0.62
N ILE A 43 15.58 10.94 -1.54
CA ILE A 43 17.00 11.06 -1.91
C ILE A 43 17.28 12.44 -2.53
N VAL A 44 16.44 12.89 -3.46
CA VAL A 44 16.57 14.22 -4.09
C VAL A 44 16.50 15.33 -3.03
N PHE A 45 15.58 15.23 -2.08
CA PHE A 45 15.46 16.17 -0.97
C PHE A 45 16.73 16.21 -0.11
N LEU A 46 17.26 15.06 0.29
CA LEU A 46 18.50 14.98 1.07
C LEU A 46 19.72 15.52 0.30
N LEU A 47 19.84 15.21 -0.99
CA LEU A 47 20.91 15.75 -1.84
C LEU A 47 20.79 17.26 -2.00
N SER A 48 19.58 17.80 -2.15
CA SER A 48 19.37 19.25 -2.21
C SER A 48 19.83 19.98 -0.94
N TYR A 49 19.65 19.35 0.23
CA TYR A 49 20.09 19.88 1.52
C TYR A 49 21.61 19.76 1.74
N PHE A 50 22.28 18.84 1.02
CA PHE A 50 23.74 18.67 1.10
C PHE A 50 24.50 19.58 0.12
N ILE A 51 23.83 20.01 -0.96
CA ILE A 51 24.41 20.88 -2.00
C ILE A 51 24.31 22.37 -1.62
N PHE A 52 23.35 22.74 -0.77
CA PHE A 52 23.19 24.08 -0.19
C PHE A 52 23.84 24.15 1.19
#